data_AF-W4PHJ5-F1
#
_entry.id   AF-W4PHJ5-F1
#
_cell.length_a   1.000
_cell.length_b   1.000
_cell.length_c   1.000
_cell.angle_alpha   90.00
_cell.angle_beta   90.00
_cell.angle_gamma   90.00
#
_symmetry.space_group_name_H-M   'P 1'
#
loop_
_entity.id
_entity.type
_entity.pdbx_description
1 polymer ?
#
loop_
_entity_poly.entity_id
_entity_poly.type
_entity_poly.pdbx_seq_one_letter_code
_entity_poly.pdbx_strand_id
1 'polypeptide(L)'
;MVLYDYGDLNTQFAKGYNYPDKEHHISNFFAPAYSNVSLGIEYRPKSNYSIFLSPISAKMTFVEDDYLSDLGAFGVDPGKRFKIEAGAYLKARAEMDLMENVKMISTADFFTPYSKDFGNVDVNWDVLISMKVNKFLSATINTTLKYDDDVPTFDDNGNKRGPKVQFKEVLGIGLAYNF
;
A
#
# COMPACT_ATOMS: atom_id res chain seq x y z
N MET A 1 -26.28 0.64 1.33
CA MET A 1 -25.29 1.69 1.64
C MET A 1 -25.21 1.76 3.15
N VAL A 2 -24.05 1.54 3.75
CA VAL A 2 -23.87 1.42 5.20
C VAL A 2 -22.69 2.28 5.64
N LEU A 3 -22.80 2.92 6.81
CA LEU A 3 -21.71 3.64 7.44
C LEU A 3 -20.70 2.63 8.02
N TYR A 4 -19.43 2.78 7.67
CA TYR A 4 -18.35 1.90 8.09
C TYR A 4 -17.20 2.70 8.68
N ASP A 5 -16.65 2.19 9.77
CA ASP A 5 -15.31 2.49 10.24
C ASP A 5 -14.30 1.56 9.56
N TYR A 6 -13.15 2.09 9.17
CA TYR A 6 -12.05 1.34 8.57
C TYR A 6 -10.74 1.72 9.26
N GLY A 7 -9.95 0.70 9.61
CA GLY A 7 -8.66 0.83 10.26
C GLY A 7 -7.67 -0.20 9.72
N ASP A 8 -6.47 0.24 9.35
CA ASP A 8 -5.37 -0.65 8.97
C ASP A 8 -4.03 -0.24 9.57
N LEU A 9 -3.08 -1.19 9.61
CA LEU A 9 -1.68 -0.97 9.93
C LEU A 9 -0.81 -1.85 9.04
N ASN A 10 0.10 -1.23 8.31
CA ASN A 10 1.02 -1.89 7.37
C ASN A 10 2.46 -1.49 7.71
N THR A 11 3.33 -2.47 7.94
CA THR A 11 4.74 -2.25 8.27
C THR A 11 5.62 -3.38 7.74
N GLN A 12 6.93 -3.17 7.70
CA GLN A 12 7.91 -4.20 7.36
C GLN A 12 8.42 -4.85 8.64
N PHE A 13 8.71 -6.16 8.59
CA PHE A 13 9.22 -6.88 9.76
C PHE A 13 10.73 -6.72 9.94
N ALA A 14 11.47 -6.59 8.83
CA ALA A 14 12.93 -6.59 8.81
C ALA A 14 13.47 -5.45 7.94
N LYS A 15 14.77 -5.21 8.04
CA LYS A 15 15.46 -4.21 7.23
C LYS A 15 15.41 -4.53 5.74
N GLY A 16 15.03 -3.54 4.95
CA GLY A 16 15.15 -3.56 3.49
C GLY A 16 16.37 -2.78 3.03
N TYR A 17 16.96 -3.21 1.92
CA TYR A 17 18.14 -2.58 1.31
C TYR A 17 17.90 -2.36 -0.18
N ASN A 18 18.43 -1.26 -0.72
CA ASN A 18 18.45 -1.04 -2.15
C ASN A 18 19.73 -1.62 -2.75
N TYR A 19 19.67 -2.87 -3.19
CA TYR A 19 20.85 -3.56 -3.71
C TYR A 19 21.44 -2.83 -4.93
N PRO A 20 22.79 -2.78 -5.04
CA PRO A 20 23.76 -3.57 -4.27
C PRO A 20 24.19 -3.00 -2.91
N ASP A 21 23.73 -1.81 -2.51
CA ASP A 21 24.05 -1.23 -1.21
C ASP A 21 23.45 -2.09 -0.08
N LYS A 22 24.30 -2.49 0.87
CA LYS A 22 23.92 -3.26 2.07
C LYS A 22 24.26 -2.54 3.37
N GLU A 23 24.89 -1.38 3.30
CA GLU A 23 25.28 -0.59 4.47
C GLU A 23 24.12 0.34 4.87
N HIS A 24 23.46 0.96 3.89
CA HIS A 24 22.33 1.84 4.14
C HIS A 24 21.01 1.10 3.95
N HIS A 25 20.31 0.86 5.06
CA HIS A 25 18.95 0.33 5.00
C HIS A 25 17.99 1.41 4.50
N ILE A 26 17.05 1.01 3.64
CA ILE A 26 15.98 1.89 3.12
C ILE A 26 14.68 1.72 3.90
N SER A 27 14.58 0.68 4.72
CA SER A 27 13.46 0.43 5.62
C SER A 27 13.91 -0.40 6.82
N ASN A 28 13.12 -0.36 7.89
CA ASN A 28 13.33 -1.14 9.12
C ASN A 28 11.96 -1.48 9.75
N PHE A 29 11.96 -2.27 10.82
CA PHE A 29 10.75 -2.52 11.59
C PHE A 29 10.11 -1.20 12.03
N PHE A 30 8.87 -0.96 11.62
CA PHE A 30 8.14 0.29 11.92
C PHE A 30 8.74 1.56 11.30
N ALA A 31 9.56 1.41 10.25
CA ALA A 31 10.13 2.50 9.44
C ALA A 31 10.12 2.11 7.95
N PRO A 32 9.01 2.33 7.22
CA PRO A 32 7.79 2.98 7.67
C PRO A 32 6.77 1.99 8.26
N ALA A 33 5.95 2.46 9.19
CA ALA A 33 4.62 1.92 9.41
C ALA A 33 3.57 2.93 8.94
N TYR A 34 2.58 2.46 8.19
CA TYR A 34 1.44 3.24 7.73
C TYR A 34 0.19 2.76 8.43
N SER A 35 -0.64 3.67 8.92
CA SER A 35 -1.96 3.35 9.46
C SER A 35 -3.00 4.31 8.90
N ASN A 36 -4.10 3.78 8.40
CA ASN A 36 -5.22 4.59 7.94
C ASN A 36 -6.41 4.38 8.87
N VAL A 37 -7.08 5.46 9.23
CA VAL A 37 -8.37 5.44 9.93
C VAL A 37 -9.36 6.28 9.13
N SER A 38 -10.50 5.69 8.79
CA SER A 38 -11.48 6.32 7.91
C SER A 38 -12.90 6.07 8.39
N LEU A 39 -13.73 7.12 8.32
CA LEU A 39 -15.17 7.01 8.49
C LEU A 39 -15.84 7.30 7.16
N GLY A 40 -16.61 6.34 6.65
CA GLY A 40 -17.11 6.43 5.29
C GLY A 40 -18.32 5.56 5.00
N ILE A 41 -18.68 5.56 3.74
CA ILE A 41 -19.81 4.84 3.20
C ILE A 41 -19.27 3.70 2.35
N GLU A 42 -19.78 2.50 2.58
CA GLU A 42 -19.54 1.38 1.68
C GLU A 42 -20.78 1.03 0.86
N TYR A 43 -20.55 0.88 -0.45
CA TYR A 43 -21.50 0.39 -1.42
C TYR A 43 -21.03 -0.98 -1.95
N ARG A 44 -21.83 -2.01 -1.69
CA ARG A 44 -21.61 -3.38 -2.16
C ARG A 44 -22.77 -3.80 -3.06
N PRO A 45 -22.72 -3.55 -4.37
CA PRO A 45 -23.77 -3.96 -5.29
C PRO A 45 -23.89 -5.49 -5.40
N LYS A 46 -22.78 -6.20 -5.21
CA LYS A 46 -22.68 -7.67 -5.18
C LYS A 46 -21.67 -8.09 -4.11
N SER A 47 -21.65 -9.38 -3.75
CA SER A 47 -20.66 -9.91 -2.78
C SER A 47 -19.22 -9.78 -3.25
N ASN A 48 -18.99 -9.74 -4.57
CA ASN A 48 -17.67 -9.71 -5.18
C ASN A 48 -17.21 -8.32 -5.65
N TYR A 49 -17.97 -7.26 -5.33
CA TYR A 49 -17.58 -5.89 -5.64
C TYR A 49 -17.90 -4.98 -4.46
N SER A 50 -16.96 -4.14 -4.06
CA SER A 50 -17.20 -3.08 -3.08
C SER A 50 -16.51 -1.78 -3.48
N ILE A 51 -17.17 -0.68 -3.13
CA ILE A 51 -16.62 0.66 -3.20
C ILE A 51 -16.84 1.31 -1.85
N PHE A 52 -15.75 1.70 -1.19
CA PHE A 52 -15.75 2.44 0.05
C PHE A 52 -15.29 3.87 -0.23
N LEU A 53 -16.08 4.86 0.16
CA LEU A 53 -15.77 6.27 0.03
C LEU A 53 -15.80 6.92 1.41
N SER A 54 -14.74 7.59 1.79
CA SER A 54 -14.62 8.29 3.06
C SER A 54 -14.12 9.72 2.84
N PRO A 55 -14.93 10.74 3.13
CA PRO A 55 -14.46 12.13 3.17
C PRO A 55 -13.73 12.47 4.48
N ILE A 56 -13.73 11.58 5.47
CA ILE A 56 -13.07 11.80 6.76
C ILE A 56 -12.11 10.65 6.99
N SER A 57 -10.88 10.83 6.51
CA SER A 57 -9.79 9.87 6.67
C SER A 57 -8.55 10.54 7.26
N ALA A 58 -7.79 9.77 8.02
CA ALA A 58 -6.49 10.13 8.55
C ALA A 58 -5.47 9.05 8.16
N LYS A 59 -4.44 9.44 7.41
CA LYS A 59 -3.26 8.62 7.09
C LYS A 59 -2.15 9.00 8.05
N MET A 60 -1.64 8.02 8.79
CA MET A 60 -0.56 8.16 9.75
C MET A 60 0.67 7.42 9.21
N THR A 61 1.83 8.09 9.25
CA THR A 61 3.12 7.51 8.88
C THR A 61 4.05 7.59 10.08
N PHE A 62 4.62 6.46 10.46
CA PHE A 62 5.60 6.32 11.52
C PHE A 62 6.93 5.89 10.94
N VAL A 63 8.03 6.50 11.38
CA VAL A 63 9.40 6.21 10.95
C VAL A 63 10.26 6.06 12.20
N GLU A 64 10.12 4.93 12.89
CA GLU A 64 10.86 4.64 14.13
C GLU A 64 12.30 4.20 13.86
N ASP A 65 13.04 5.04 13.13
CA ASP A 65 14.45 4.87 12.80
C ASP A 65 15.07 6.25 12.58
N ASP A 66 16.03 6.62 13.44
CA ASP A 66 16.61 7.98 13.44
C ASP A 66 17.24 8.33 12.09
N TYR A 67 18.03 7.40 11.53
CA TYR A 67 18.67 7.58 10.24
C TYR A 67 17.64 7.87 9.13
N LEU A 68 16.59 7.08 9.02
CA LEU A 68 15.55 7.29 8.00
C LEU A 68 14.74 8.56 8.27
N SER A 69 14.46 8.89 9.53
CA SER A 69 13.70 10.09 9.90
C SER A 69 14.50 11.38 9.65
N ASP A 70 15.81 11.38 9.91
CA ASP A 70 16.71 12.51 9.67
C ASP A 70 16.84 12.83 8.18
N LEU A 71 16.73 11.80 7.32
CA LEU A 71 16.67 11.95 5.87
C LEU A 71 15.32 12.47 5.36
N GLY A 72 14.30 12.58 6.23
CA GLY A 72 12.92 12.88 5.81
C GLY A 72 12.30 11.78 4.94
N ALA A 73 12.73 10.53 5.13
CA ALA A 73 12.23 9.40 4.37
C ALA A 73 10.71 9.23 4.57
N PHE A 74 10.01 8.74 3.54
CA PHE A 74 8.55 8.53 3.58
C PHE A 74 7.73 9.81 3.79
N GLY A 75 8.33 10.98 3.56
CA GLY A 75 7.64 12.27 3.55
C GLY A 75 7.40 12.88 4.93
N VAL A 76 8.00 12.34 6.00
CA VAL A 76 8.09 13.00 7.31
C VAL A 76 9.03 14.19 7.22
N ASP A 77 8.83 15.20 8.06
CA ASP A 77 9.81 16.29 8.18
C ASP A 77 11.14 15.73 8.73
N PRO A 78 12.31 16.16 8.21
CA PRO A 78 13.61 15.71 8.72
C PRO A 78 13.72 15.79 10.25
N GLY A 79 14.07 14.67 10.88
CA GLY A 79 14.18 14.51 12.33
C GLY A 79 12.83 14.30 13.06
N LYS A 80 11.71 14.24 12.32
CA LYS A 80 10.41 13.82 12.86
C LYS A 80 10.14 12.38 12.48
N ARG A 81 9.63 11.61 13.44
CA ARG A 81 9.27 10.20 13.25
C ARG A 81 7.79 9.96 12.97
N PHE A 82 6.98 11.01 12.93
CA PHE A 82 5.53 10.90 12.79
C PHE A 82 4.99 11.97 11.85
N LYS A 83 4.09 11.57 10.97
CA LYS A 83 3.31 12.44 10.09
C LYS A 83 1.87 11.98 10.09
N ILE A 84 0.94 12.94 10.12
CA ILE A 84 -0.49 12.70 9.98
C ILE A 84 -1.06 13.57 8.88
N GLU A 85 -1.89 12.97 8.03
CA GLU A 85 -2.52 13.62 6.89
C GLU A 85 -4.02 13.35 6.93
N ALA A 86 -4.82 14.41 7.08
CA ALA A 86 -6.26 14.31 6.96
C ALA A 86 -6.66 14.45 5.48
N GLY A 87 -7.59 13.63 5.01
CA GLY A 87 -7.94 13.60 3.60
C GLY A 87 -9.22 12.83 3.28
N ALA A 88 -9.48 12.72 1.99
CA ALA A 88 -10.48 11.82 1.44
C ALA A 88 -9.82 10.52 0.97
N TYR A 89 -10.56 9.42 1.12
CA TYR A 89 -10.12 8.08 0.74
C TYR A 89 -11.21 7.39 -0.08
N LEU A 90 -10.80 6.71 -1.14
CA LEU A 90 -11.64 5.87 -1.97
C LEU A 90 -10.96 4.51 -2.11
N LYS A 91 -11.70 3.44 -1.84
CA LYS A 91 -11.23 2.06 -2.01
C LYS A 91 -12.22 1.29 -2.87
N ALA A 92 -11.74 0.74 -3.96
CA ALA A 92 -12.51 -0.13 -4.84
C ALA A 92 -11.93 -1.54 -4.80
N ARG A 93 -12.78 -2.55 -4.57
CA ARG A 93 -12.39 -3.96 -4.57
C ARG A 93 -13.28 -4.75 -5.51
N ALA A 94 -12.66 -5.61 -6.31
CA ALA A 94 -13.31 -6.53 -7.21
C ALA A 94 -12.72 -7.94 -7.06
N GLU A 95 -13.58 -8.94 -6.92
CA GLU A 95 -13.24 -10.36 -6.97
C GLU A 95 -13.88 -10.99 -8.20
N MET A 96 -13.06 -11.69 -8.99
CA MET A 96 -13.47 -12.29 -10.26
C MET A 96 -12.95 -13.72 -10.34
N ASP A 97 -13.84 -14.66 -10.64
CA ASP A 97 -13.46 -16.01 -11.07
C ASP A 97 -13.06 -15.91 -12.56
N LEU A 98 -11.76 -16.00 -12.85
CA LEU A 98 -11.26 -15.87 -14.23
C LEU A 98 -11.52 -17.16 -15.03
N MET A 99 -11.32 -18.30 -14.38
CA MET A 99 -11.60 -19.64 -14.89
C MET A 99 -11.64 -20.62 -13.71
N GLU A 100 -11.94 -21.89 -13.97
CA GLU A 100 -11.92 -22.92 -12.94
C GLU A 100 -10.54 -22.94 -12.24
N ASN A 101 -10.57 -22.94 -10.90
CA ASN A 101 -9.37 -22.91 -10.05
C ASN A 101 -8.52 -21.62 -10.12
N VAL A 102 -8.96 -20.58 -10.82
CA VAL A 102 -8.24 -19.30 -10.90
C VAL A 102 -9.14 -18.14 -10.47
N LYS A 103 -8.77 -17.50 -9.37
CA LYS A 103 -9.43 -16.32 -8.82
C LYS A 103 -8.53 -15.11 -8.92
N MET A 104 -9.12 -13.95 -9.19
CA MET A 104 -8.43 -12.67 -9.15
C MET A 104 -9.12 -11.74 -8.17
N ILE A 105 -8.34 -11.08 -7.34
CA ILE A 105 -8.78 -9.99 -6.46
C ILE A 105 -7.99 -8.75 -6.88
N SER A 106 -8.70 -7.70 -7.27
CA SER A 106 -8.13 -6.38 -7.58
C SER A 106 -8.61 -5.39 -6.52
N THR A 107 -7.69 -4.68 -5.89
CA THR A 107 -7.98 -3.66 -4.88
C THR A 107 -7.25 -2.38 -5.26
N ALA A 108 -7.98 -1.29 -5.45
CA ALA A 108 -7.43 0.02 -5.77
C ALA A 108 -7.83 1.02 -4.69
N ASP A 109 -6.83 1.61 -4.06
CA ASP A 109 -6.93 2.56 -2.96
C ASP A 109 -6.40 3.92 -3.43
N PHE A 110 -7.19 4.97 -3.23
CA PHE A 110 -6.88 6.34 -3.59
C PHE A 110 -7.00 7.21 -2.35
N PHE A 111 -5.96 7.99 -2.06
CA PHE A 111 -5.96 8.94 -0.94
C PHE A 111 -5.58 10.33 -1.44
N THR A 112 -6.28 11.36 -0.98
CA THR A 112 -5.94 12.74 -1.30
C THR A 112 -5.94 13.57 -0.01
N PRO A 113 -4.79 14.12 0.41
CA PRO A 113 -4.71 14.96 1.60
C PRO A 113 -5.40 16.31 1.36
N TYR A 114 -6.13 16.82 2.34
CA TYR A 114 -6.78 18.15 2.24
C TYR A 114 -5.82 19.33 2.38
N SER A 115 -4.64 19.09 2.96
CA SER A 115 -3.64 20.12 3.24
C SER A 115 -2.80 20.51 2.02
N LYS A 116 -2.87 19.74 0.93
CA LYS A 116 -2.18 20.01 -0.34
C LYS A 116 -3.20 20.08 -1.46
N ASP A 117 -2.91 20.86 -2.50
CA ASP A 117 -3.84 21.18 -3.59
C ASP A 117 -4.70 19.97 -4.00
N PHE A 118 -6.01 20.12 -3.85
CA PHE A 118 -7.00 19.07 -4.10
C PHE A 118 -6.85 18.58 -5.55
N GLY A 119 -6.24 17.39 -5.74
CA GLY A 119 -5.81 16.90 -7.04
C GLY A 119 -4.54 16.04 -6.99
N ASN A 120 -3.73 16.19 -5.94
CA ASN A 120 -2.67 15.24 -5.64
C ASN A 120 -3.28 13.96 -5.03
N VAL A 121 -3.17 12.85 -5.75
CA VAL A 121 -3.78 11.56 -5.38
C VAL A 121 -2.70 10.49 -5.26
N ASP A 122 -2.55 9.99 -4.04
CA ASP A 122 -1.82 8.74 -3.79
C ASP A 122 -2.63 7.58 -4.33
N VAL A 123 -2.01 6.73 -5.13
CA VAL A 123 -2.63 5.55 -5.73
C VAL A 123 -1.88 4.31 -5.26
N ASN A 124 -2.60 3.36 -4.66
CA ASN A 124 -2.13 2.00 -4.47
C ASN A 124 -3.07 1.05 -5.21
N TRP A 125 -2.52 0.20 -6.07
CA TRP A 125 -3.28 -0.78 -6.81
C TRP A 125 -2.65 -2.16 -6.67
N ASP A 126 -3.36 -3.06 -6.01
CA ASP A 126 -2.98 -4.44 -5.77
C ASP A 126 -3.82 -5.40 -6.59
N VAL A 127 -3.16 -6.34 -7.26
CA VAL A 127 -3.81 -7.47 -7.96
C VAL A 127 -3.23 -8.77 -7.44
N LEU A 128 -4.10 -9.60 -6.87
CA LEU A 128 -3.78 -10.95 -6.42
C LEU A 128 -4.49 -11.97 -7.32
N ILE A 129 -3.72 -12.76 -8.05
CA ILE A 129 -4.22 -13.93 -8.78
C ILE A 129 -3.87 -15.17 -7.97
N SER A 130 -4.88 -15.94 -7.60
CA SER A 130 -4.74 -17.20 -6.88
C SER A 130 -5.13 -18.36 -7.78
N MET A 131 -4.19 -19.29 -7.98
CA MET A 131 -4.34 -20.47 -8.83
C MET A 131 -4.25 -21.73 -7.97
N LYS A 132 -5.30 -22.54 -7.97
CA LYS A 132 -5.30 -23.86 -7.35
C LYS A 132 -4.88 -24.89 -8.40
N VAL A 133 -3.63 -25.32 -8.35
CA VAL A 133 -3.11 -26.27 -9.35
C VAL A 133 -3.67 -27.67 -9.10
N ASN A 134 -3.67 -28.14 -7.85
CA ASN A 134 -4.31 -29.39 -7.44
C ASN A 134 -4.66 -29.35 -5.93
N LYS A 135 -5.02 -30.50 -5.35
CA LYS A 135 -5.35 -30.61 -3.91
C LYS A 135 -4.19 -30.23 -2.97
N PHE A 136 -2.95 -30.32 -3.45
CA PHE A 136 -1.72 -30.13 -2.68
C PHE A 136 -0.92 -28.89 -3.07
N LEU A 137 -1.15 -28.35 -4.25
CA LEU A 137 -0.33 -27.29 -4.84
C LEU A 137 -1.20 -26.09 -5.22
N SER A 138 -0.75 -24.90 -4.80
CA SER A 138 -1.28 -23.61 -5.22
C SER A 138 -0.15 -22.69 -5.68
N ALA A 139 -0.51 -21.73 -6.50
CA ALA A 139 0.37 -20.64 -6.91
C ALA A 139 -0.37 -19.32 -6.75
N THR A 140 0.35 -18.27 -6.37
CA THR A 140 -0.16 -16.91 -6.28
C THR A 140 0.75 -15.96 -7.05
N ILE A 141 0.13 -15.01 -7.74
CA ILE A 141 0.82 -13.87 -8.34
C ILE A 141 0.25 -12.64 -7.64
N ASN A 142 1.11 -11.85 -7.02
CA ASN A 142 0.73 -10.59 -6.41
C ASN A 142 1.51 -9.45 -7.08
N THR A 143 0.80 -8.49 -7.65
CA THR A 143 1.37 -7.27 -8.21
C THR A 143 0.86 -6.07 -7.45
N THR A 144 1.76 -5.17 -7.06
CA THR A 144 1.45 -3.89 -6.43
C THR A 144 2.01 -2.77 -7.28
N LEU A 145 1.15 -1.83 -7.67
CA LEU A 145 1.52 -0.55 -8.24
C LEU A 145 1.27 0.53 -7.19
N LYS A 146 2.29 1.35 -6.92
CA LYS A 146 2.19 2.49 -6.02
C LYS A 146 2.63 3.76 -6.73
N TYR A 147 1.82 4.81 -6.61
CA TYR A 147 2.13 6.16 -7.03
C TYR A 147 1.85 7.09 -5.86
N ASP A 148 2.82 7.94 -5.52
CA ASP A 148 2.72 8.92 -4.45
C ASP A 148 3.36 10.18 -5.02
N ASP A 149 2.55 11.20 -5.30
CA ASP A 149 2.99 12.41 -6.00
C ASP A 149 3.95 13.25 -5.13
N ASP A 150 3.86 13.06 -3.80
CA ASP A 150 4.50 13.87 -2.77
C ASP A 150 5.82 13.31 -2.27
N VAL A 151 6.09 12.03 -2.51
CA VAL A 151 7.35 11.40 -2.11
C VAL A 151 8.43 11.75 -3.14
N PRO A 152 9.42 12.58 -2.78
CA PRO A 152 10.53 12.83 -3.68
C PRO A 152 11.31 11.54 -3.90
N THR A 153 11.60 11.25 -5.16
CA THR A 153 12.57 10.20 -5.49
C THR A 153 13.93 10.83 -5.65
N PHE A 154 15.00 10.10 -5.35
CA PHE A 154 16.37 10.56 -5.56
C PHE A 154 16.95 9.77 -6.73
N ASP A 155 17.63 10.44 -7.67
CA ASP A 155 18.39 9.75 -8.70
C ASP A 155 19.70 9.16 -8.13
N ASP A 156 20.38 8.31 -8.90
CA ASP A 156 21.65 7.67 -8.49
C ASP A 156 22.77 8.68 -8.15
N ASN A 157 22.57 9.97 -8.52
CA ASN A 157 23.47 11.07 -8.22
C ASN A 157 22.99 11.93 -7.02
N GLY A 158 21.95 11.49 -6.31
CA GLY A 158 21.40 12.17 -5.12
C GLY A 158 20.52 13.38 -5.41
N ASN A 159 20.13 13.65 -6.68
CA ASN A 159 19.27 14.78 -6.99
C ASN A 159 17.80 14.44 -6.72
N LYS A 160 17.09 15.38 -6.08
CA LYS A 160 15.64 15.30 -5.85
C LYS A 160 14.90 15.34 -7.20
N ARG A 161 14.17 14.26 -7.50
CA ARG A 161 13.27 14.10 -8.64
C ARG A 161 11.82 14.09 -8.16
N GLY A 162 10.92 14.32 -9.11
CA GLY A 162 9.48 14.22 -8.90
C GLY A 162 9.04 12.78 -8.58
N PRO A 163 7.72 12.58 -8.44
CA PRO A 163 7.15 11.29 -8.11
C PRO A 163 7.39 10.25 -9.20
N LYS A 164 7.49 8.98 -8.80
CA LYS A 164 7.71 7.84 -9.70
C LYS A 164 6.73 6.73 -9.37
N VAL A 165 6.20 6.10 -10.41
CA VAL A 165 5.44 4.86 -10.29
C VAL A 165 6.39 3.76 -9.80
N GLN A 166 6.07 3.15 -8.67
CA GLN A 166 6.74 1.97 -8.12
C GLN A 166 5.92 0.74 -8.46
N PHE A 167 6.55 -0.25 -9.06
CA PHE A 167 5.90 -1.52 -9.40
C PHE A 167 6.63 -2.67 -8.70
N LYS A 168 5.87 -3.55 -8.07
CA LYS A 168 6.35 -4.74 -7.39
C LYS A 168 5.56 -5.95 -7.85
N GLU A 169 6.25 -7.05 -8.10
CA GLU A 169 5.66 -8.34 -8.41
C GLU A 169 6.23 -9.41 -7.48
N VAL A 170 5.37 -10.30 -6.99
CA VAL A 170 5.72 -11.42 -6.14
C VAL A 170 5.02 -12.67 -6.64
N LEU A 171 5.81 -13.70 -6.97
CA LEU A 171 5.32 -15.04 -7.24
C LEU A 171 5.43 -15.89 -5.97
N GLY A 172 4.30 -16.45 -5.52
CA GLY A 172 4.25 -17.43 -4.44
C GLY A 172 3.91 -18.82 -4.98
N ILE A 173 4.59 -19.85 -4.48
CA ILE A 173 4.23 -21.26 -4.70
C ILE A 173 3.98 -21.87 -3.32
N GLY A 174 2.77 -22.40 -3.12
CA GLY A 174 2.31 -22.92 -1.84
C GLY A 174 2.00 -24.41 -1.92
N LEU A 175 2.37 -25.15 -0.87
CA LEU A 175 1.88 -26.49 -0.63
C LEU A 175 0.75 -26.42 0.40
N ALA A 176 -0.42 -26.93 0.05
CA ALA A 176 -1.59 -26.98 0.92
C ALA A 176 -1.98 -28.44 1.15
N TYR A 177 -1.69 -29.00 2.32
CA TYR A 177 -2.16 -30.34 2.68
C TYR A 177 -3.49 -30.21 3.45
N ASN A 178 -4.61 -30.51 2.80
CA ASN A 178 -5.92 -30.55 3.45
C ASN A 178 -6.19 -31.99 3.94
N PHE A 179 -6.39 -32.15 5.25
CA PHE A 179 -6.85 -33.38 5.90
C PHE A 179 -8.36 -33.57 5.68
#